data_AF-A0A973B2T4-F1
#
_entry.id   AF-A0A973B2T4-F1
#
_cell.length_a   1.000
_cell.length_b   1.000
_cell.length_c   1.000
_cell.angle_alpha   90.00
_cell.angle_beta   90.00
_cell.angle_gamma   90.00
#
_symmetry.space_group_name_H-M   'P 1'
#
loop_
_entity.id
_entity.type
_entity.pdbx_description
1 polymer ?
#
loop_
_entity_poly.entity_id
_entity_poly.type
_entity_poly.pdbx_seq_one_letter_code
_entity_poly.pdbx_strand_id
1 'polypeptide(L)' 'MKIGIICYPTYGGSGVVATELGKALASVGHEVHFITYTQPPRLDFFSENIFYHEVSVASYPLFEYLPYES' A
#
# COMPACT_ATOMS: atom_id res chain seq x y z
N MET A 1 -7.99 15.35 4.11
CA MET A 1 -6.83 15.04 5.01
C MET A 1 -5.78 14.29 4.22
N LYS A 2 -4.53 14.22 4.68
CA LYS A 2 -3.48 13.38 4.10
C LYS A 2 -3.32 12.10 4.92
N ILE A 3 -3.46 10.94 4.30
CA ILE A 3 -3.57 9.63 4.97
C ILE A 3 -2.54 8.67 4.36
N GLY A 4 -1.69 8.06 5.20
CA GLY A 4 -0.78 6.99 4.79
C GLY A 4 -1.38 5.61 5.06
N ILE A 5 -1.33 4.72 4.07
CA ILE A 5 -1.73 3.31 4.19
C ILE A 5 -0.51 2.43 3.94
N ILE A 6 -0.15 1.65 4.95
CA ILE A 6 0.90 0.63 4.87
C ILE A 6 0.19 -0.73 4.96
N CYS A 7 0.36 -1.57 3.95
CA CYS A 7 -0.22 -2.90 3.91
C CYS A 7 0.67 -3.88 3.16
N TYR A 8 0.36 -5.18 3.27
CA TYR A 8 0.91 -6.17 2.36
C TYR A 8 0.18 -6.07 1.01
N PRO A 9 0.88 -5.76 -0.10
CA PRO A 9 0.30 -5.64 -1.43
C PRO A 9 0.02 -7.01 -2.06
N THR A 10 -0.68 -7.89 -1.36
CA THR A 10 -0.99 -9.26 -1.79
C THR A 10 -2.47 -9.43 -2.09
N TYR A 11 -2.82 -10.47 -2.88
CA TYR A 11 -4.20 -10.91 -3.12
C TYR A 11 -4.79 -11.64 -1.89
N GLY A 12 -4.65 -11.04 -0.71
CA GLY A 12 -5.25 -11.49 0.54
C GLY A 12 -6.40 -10.58 0.98
N GLY A 13 -7.20 -11.03 1.95
CA GLY A 13 -8.34 -10.26 2.45
C GLY A 13 -7.95 -8.87 2.97
N SER A 14 -6.86 -8.77 3.73
CA SER A 14 -6.39 -7.49 4.29
C SER A 14 -5.84 -6.53 3.24
N GLY A 15 -5.06 -7.02 2.26
CA GLY A 15 -4.51 -6.20 1.17
C GLY A 15 -5.61 -5.59 0.31
N VAL A 16 -6.61 -6.40 -0.07
CA VAL A 16 -7.77 -5.93 -0.83
C VAL A 16 -8.57 -4.90 -0.03
N VAL A 17 -8.86 -5.16 1.25
CA VAL A 17 -9.60 -4.21 2.10
C VAL A 17 -8.84 -2.89 2.24
N ALA A 18 -7.51 -2.93 2.40
CA ALA A 18 -6.69 -1.71 2.47
C ALA A 18 -6.76 -0.88 1.17
N THR A 19 -6.71 -1.54 0.01
CA THR A 19 -6.84 -0.86 -1.29
C THR A 19 -8.22 -0.22 -1.44
N GLU A 20 -9.30 -0.96 -1.18
CA GLU A 20 -10.67 -0.45 -1.35
C GLU A 20 -10.99 0.68 -0.34
N LEU A 21 -10.50 0.58 0.89
CA LEU A 21 -10.61 1.64 1.88
C LEU A 21 -9.90 2.91 1.40
N GLY A 22 -8.69 2.79 0.87
CA GLY A 22 -7.95 3.94 0.32
C GLY A 22 -8.68 4.58 -0.87
N LYS A 23 -9.27 3.78 -1.77
CA LYS A 23 -10.10 4.29 -2.88
C LYS A 23 -11.33 5.05 -2.36
N ALA A 24 -12.02 4.51 -1.35
CA ALA A 24 -13.17 5.16 -0.74
C ALA A 24 -12.82 6.46 0.00
N LEU A 25 -11.65 6.52 0.64
CA LEU A 25 -11.16 7.74 1.27
C LEU A 25 -10.76 8.79 0.21
N ALA A 26 -10.13 8.37 -0.88
CA ALA A 26 -9.76 9.27 -1.97
C ALA A 26 -10.99 9.88 -2.66
N SER A 27 -12.06 9.09 -2.85
CA SER A 27 -13.30 9.54 -3.50
C SER A 27 -14.07 10.59 -2.71
N VAL A 28 -13.87 10.66 -1.38
CA VAL A 28 -14.45 11.71 -0.53
C VAL A 28 -13.48 12.88 -0.29
N GLY A 29 -12.39 12.97 -1.05
CA GLY A 29 -11.49 14.12 -1.11
C GLY A 29 -10.27 14.05 -0.17
N HIS A 30 -9.92 12.87 0.35
CA HIS A 30 -8.65 12.69 1.06
C HIS A 30 -7.49 12.40 0.10
N GLU A 31 -6.32 12.95 0.40
CA GLU A 31 -5.08 12.52 -0.25
C GLU A 31 -4.60 11.23 0.43
N VAL A 32 -4.55 10.13 -0.32
CA VAL A 32 -4.20 8.80 0.18
C VAL A 32 -2.86 8.38 -0.41
N HIS A 33 -1.93 7.99 0.46
CA HIS A 33 -0.57 7.60 0.11
C HIS A 33 -0.39 6.12 0.48
N PHE A 34 -0.32 5.25 -0.52
CA PHE A 34 0.06 3.86 -0.34
C PHE A 34 1.57 3.74 -0.26
N ILE A 35 2.07 3.12 0.80
CA ILE A 35 3.50 2.94 1.08
C ILE A 35 3.74 1.44 1.21
N THR A 36 4.16 0.81 0.12
CA THR A 36 4.30 -0.65 0.03
C THR A 36 5.48 -1.03 -0.87
N TYR A 37 5.96 -2.27 -0.76
CA TYR A 37 7.14 -2.73 -1.53
C TYR A 37 6.83 -3.08 -2.99
N THR A 38 5.55 -3.29 -3.31
CA THR A 38 5.03 -3.38 -4.68
C THR A 38 3.65 -2.73 -4.71
N GLN A 39 3.13 -2.44 -5.91
CA GLN A 39 1.82 -1.83 -6.07
C GLN A 39 0.71 -2.73 -5.51
N PRO A 40 -0.17 -2.23 -4.62
CA PRO A 40 -1.30 -3.00 -4.13
C PRO A 40 -2.20 -3.45 -5.28
N PRO A 41 -2.67 -4.71 -5.28
CA PRO A 41 -3.64 -5.19 -6.25
C PRO A 41 -4.90 -4.30 -6.24
N ARG A 42 -5.48 -4.05 -7.43
CA ARG A 42 -6.71 -3.23 -7.64
C ARG A 42 -6.54 -1.72 -7.43
N LEU A 43 -5.30 -1.26 -7.22
CA LEU A 43 -4.98 0.16 -7.26
C LEU A 43 -4.88 0.60 -8.72
N ASP A 44 -5.88 1.34 -9.21
CA ASP A 44 -5.91 1.87 -10.57
C ASP A 44 -5.26 3.26 -10.61
N PHE A 45 -4.37 3.49 -11.58
CA PHE A 45 -3.57 4.73 -11.71
C PHE A 45 -4.37 6.01 -12.00
N PHE A 46 -5.67 5.90 -12.27
CA PHE A 46 -6.51 7.04 -12.67
C PHE A 46 -7.39 7.61 -11.54
N SER A 47 -7.12 7.27 -10.28
CA SER A 47 -7.86 7.85 -9.15
C SER A 47 -7.22 9.15 -8.70
N GLU A 48 -7.97 10.26 -8.80
CA GLU A 48 -7.58 11.53 -8.19
C GLU A 48 -7.32 11.33 -6.68
N ASN A 49 -6.32 12.04 -6.15
CA ASN A 49 -5.91 12.01 -4.75
C ASN A 49 -5.30 10.68 -4.25
N ILE A 50 -4.92 9.75 -5.13
CA ILE A 50 -4.16 8.55 -4.77
C ILE A 50 -2.69 8.69 -5.20
N PHE A 51 -1.78 8.36 -4.28
CA PHE A 51 -0.35 8.36 -4.49
C PHE A 51 0.24 7.01 -4.08
N TYR A 52 1.23 6.53 -4.81
CA TYR A 52 1.95 5.29 -4.52
C TYR A 52 3.43 5.59 -4.30
N HIS A 53 3.98 5.04 -3.22
CA HIS A 53 5.38 5.16 -2.80
C HIS A 53 5.94 3.76 -2.68
N GLU A 54 6.77 3.37 -3.64
CA GLU A 54 7.47 2.09 -3.61
C GLU A 54 8.60 2.14 -2.59
N VAL A 55 8.65 1.15 -1.70
CA VAL A 55 9.69 1.04 -0.67
C VAL A 55 10.54 -0.19 -0.92
N SER A 56 11.83 0.01 -1.11
CA SER A 56 12.80 -1.09 -1.14
C SER A 56 12.96 -1.69 0.26
N VAL A 57 12.74 -2.99 0.40
CA VAL A 57 13.07 -3.71 1.63
C VAL A 57 14.58 -3.95 1.64
N ALA A 58 15.28 -3.31 2.58
CA ALA A 58 16.71 -3.53 2.75
C ALA A 58 16.97 -4.91 3.36
N SER A 59 17.89 -5.66 2.75
CA SER A 59 18.51 -6.82 3.41
C SER A 59 19.29 -6.31 4.62
N TYR A 60 18.86 -6.72 5.82
CA TYR A 60 19.54 -6.36 7.06
C TYR A 60 20.04 -7.64 7.74
N PRO A 61 21.36 -7.78 7.98
CA PRO A 61 21.98 -9.05 8.39
C PRO A 61 21.54 -9.55 9.78
N LEU A 62 20.82 -8.74 10.54
CA LEU A 62 20.21 -9.16 11.80
C LEU A 62 18.97 -10.06 11.60
N PHE A 63 18.29 -9.96 10.46
CA PHE A 63 17.11 -10.76 10.19
C PHE A 63 17.47 -11.99 9.35
N GLU A 64 17.15 -13.17 9.88
CA GLU A 64 17.39 -14.46 9.22
C GLU A 64 16.46 -14.67 8.00
N TYR A 65 15.31 -13.97 7.98
CA TYR A 65 14.34 -13.92 6.88
C TYR A 65 13.92 -12.47 6.63
N LEU A 66 13.61 -12.12 5.38
CA LEU A 66 13.08 -10.79 5.08
C LEU A 66 11.74 -10.59 5.82
N PRO A 67 11.50 -9.43 6.44
CA PRO A 67 10.33 -9.22 7.32
C PRO A 67 8.96 -9.29 6.62
N TYR A 68 8.91 -9.46 5.30
CA TYR A 68 7.70 -9.34 4.51
C TYR A 68 7.45 -10.47 3.50
N GLU A 69 8.35 -11.46 3.39
CA GLU A 69 8.18 -12.62 2.50
C GLU A 69 8.41 -13.92 3.29
N SER A 70 7.43 -14.82 3.23
CA SER A 70 7.45 -16.16 3.81
C SER A 70 7.19 -17.21 2.75
#